data_AF-A0A7Y7LKR9-F1
#
_entry.id   AF-A0A7Y7LKR9-F1
#
_cell.length_a   1.000
_cell.length_b   1.000
_cell.length_c   1.000
_cell.angle_alpha   90.00
_cell.angle_beta   90.00
_cell.angle_gamma   90.00
#
_symmetry.space_group_name_H-M   'P 1'
#
loop_
_entity.id
_entity.type
_entity.pdbx_description
1 polymer ?
#
loop_
_entity_poly.entity_id
_entity_poly.type
_entity_poly.pdbx_seq_one_letter_code
_entity_poly.pdbx_strand_id
1 'polypeptide(L)'
;MPLTSADFNLQGATADDIAKFNLALNYLSQSPEALSALNASVGLTINIVHNGNDSYGMPGVSWDPNSGLAVSNNGVVGVQSAALGLAHEIAHSMDPNLTATSAESEAYATQKETVIANQLGEPTRDAYTSENGTVTLTNSTEHTS
;
A
#
# COMPACT_ATOMS: atom_id res chain seq x y z
N MET A 1 -21.15 -3.58 -1.92
CA MET A 1 -20.53 -3.78 -3.25
C MET A 1 -19.02 -3.77 -3.04
N PRO A 2 -18.23 -4.51 -3.84
CA PRO A 2 -16.77 -4.39 -3.77
C PRO A 2 -16.36 -2.96 -4.13
N LEU A 3 -15.33 -2.44 -3.46
CA LEU A 3 -14.76 -1.12 -3.76
C LEU A 3 -14.08 -1.13 -5.12
N THR A 4 -14.14 0.00 -5.82
CA THR A 4 -13.54 0.22 -7.13
C THR A 4 -12.88 1.58 -7.20
N SER A 5 -12.11 1.82 -8.26
CA SER A 5 -11.58 3.14 -8.63
C SER A 5 -12.61 4.27 -8.62
N ALA A 6 -13.90 4.00 -8.83
CA ALA A 6 -14.95 5.02 -8.79
C ALA A 6 -15.26 5.52 -7.37
N ASP A 7 -14.84 4.79 -6.34
CA ASP A 7 -15.00 5.17 -4.93
C ASP A 7 -13.86 6.09 -4.44
N PHE A 8 -12.88 6.40 -5.31
CA PHE A 8 -11.71 7.22 -5.00
C PHE A 8 -11.54 8.35 -6.02
N ASN A 9 -10.83 9.41 -5.63
CA ASN A 9 -10.46 10.50 -6.52
C ASN A 9 -9.13 10.16 -7.21
N LEU A 10 -9.16 9.30 -8.22
CA LEU A 10 -7.96 8.91 -8.98
C LEU A 10 -7.47 10.05 -9.89
N GLN A 11 -6.17 10.34 -9.83
CA GLN A 11 -5.50 11.35 -10.64
C GLN A 11 -4.29 10.75 -11.36
N GLY A 12 -3.99 11.26 -12.56
CA GLY A 12 -2.83 10.81 -13.35
C GLY A 12 -2.93 9.40 -13.94
N ALA A 13 -4.06 8.70 -13.74
CA ALA A 13 -4.23 7.30 -14.11
C ALA A 13 -4.51 7.10 -15.61
N THR A 14 -3.84 6.13 -16.22
CA THR A 14 -4.24 5.52 -17.50
C THR A 14 -5.29 4.44 -17.28
N ALA A 15 -5.84 3.88 -18.37
CA ALA A 15 -6.75 2.74 -18.28
C ALA A 15 -6.11 1.50 -17.62
N ASP A 16 -4.83 1.25 -17.89
CA ASP A 16 -4.08 0.15 -17.30
C ASP A 16 -3.86 0.37 -15.80
N ASP A 17 -3.59 1.61 -15.38
CA ASP A 17 -3.46 1.95 -13.96
C ASP A 17 -4.77 1.77 -13.20
N ILE A 18 -5.90 2.17 -13.81
CA ILE A 18 -7.23 1.94 -13.24
C ILE A 18 -7.48 0.43 -13.06
N ALA A 19 -7.10 -0.39 -14.04
CA ALA A 19 -7.24 -1.84 -13.94
C ALA A 19 -6.37 -2.41 -12.79
N LYS A 20 -5.13 -1.95 -12.65
CA LYS A 20 -4.22 -2.35 -11.55
C LYS A 20 -4.68 -1.86 -10.19
N PHE A 21 -5.27 -0.66 -10.11
CA PHE A 21 -5.87 -0.14 -8.88
C PHE A 21 -7.07 -0.99 -8.46
N ASN A 22 -7.98 -1.30 -9.39
CA ASN A 22 -9.12 -2.20 -9.10
C ASN A 22 -8.64 -3.60 -8.69
N LEU A 23 -7.57 -4.12 -9.30
CA LEU A 23 -6.96 -5.38 -8.90
C LEU A 23 -6.41 -5.31 -7.47
N ALA A 24 -5.70 -4.23 -7.12
CA ALA A 24 -5.18 -3.99 -5.79
C ALA A 24 -6.31 -3.89 -4.75
N LEU A 25 -7.38 -3.13 -5.02
CA LEU A 25 -8.55 -3.02 -4.14
C LEU A 25 -9.21 -4.38 -3.89
N ASN A 26 -9.43 -5.17 -4.95
CA ASN A 26 -10.02 -6.50 -4.82
C ASN A 26 -9.12 -7.43 -4.00
N TYR A 27 -7.81 -7.38 -4.22
CA TYR A 27 -6.84 -8.18 -3.49
C TYR A 27 -6.76 -7.79 -2.00
N LEU A 28 -6.58 -6.51 -1.70
CA LEU A 28 -6.58 -5.98 -0.34
C LEU A 28 -7.88 -6.26 0.41
N SER A 29 -9.03 -6.27 -0.27
CA SER A 29 -10.32 -6.56 0.37
C SER A 29 -10.43 -7.96 1.00
N GLN A 30 -9.49 -8.87 0.69
CA GLN A 30 -9.39 -10.20 1.32
C GLN A 30 -8.80 -10.13 2.74
N SER A 31 -8.12 -9.03 3.09
CA SER A 31 -7.68 -8.71 4.45
C SER A 31 -8.78 -7.90 5.18
N PRO A 32 -9.29 -8.36 6.33
CA PRO A 32 -10.25 -7.59 7.11
C PRO A 32 -9.72 -6.22 7.57
N GLU A 33 -8.42 -6.14 7.88
CA GLU A 33 -7.76 -4.88 8.29
C GLU A 33 -7.73 -3.89 7.10
N ALA A 34 -7.26 -4.35 5.94
CA ALA A 34 -7.23 -3.51 4.74
C ALA A 34 -8.63 -3.13 4.28
N LEU A 35 -9.60 -4.04 4.30
CA LEU A 35 -10.99 -3.73 3.95
C LEU A 35 -11.58 -2.64 4.85
N SER A 36 -11.31 -2.67 6.15
CA SER A 36 -11.74 -1.62 7.08
C SER A 36 -11.10 -0.28 6.71
N ALA A 37 -9.79 -0.26 6.42
CA ALA A 37 -9.07 0.93 6.02
C ALA A 37 -9.59 1.52 4.68
N LEU A 38 -9.78 0.67 3.67
CA LEU A 38 -10.29 1.06 2.36
C LEU A 38 -11.71 1.65 2.42
N ASN A 39 -12.58 1.10 3.26
CA ASN A 39 -13.92 1.67 3.44
C ASN A 39 -13.88 3.05 4.14
N ALA A 40 -12.94 3.25 5.06
CA ALA A 40 -12.76 4.53 5.75
C ALA A 40 -12.15 5.61 4.85
N SER A 41 -11.45 5.22 3.77
CA SER A 41 -10.76 6.12 2.84
C SER A 41 -11.50 6.38 1.53
N VAL A 42 -12.79 6.02 1.43
CA VAL A 42 -13.63 6.39 0.28
C VAL A 42 -13.59 7.91 0.06
N GLY A 43 -13.35 8.31 -1.19
CA GLY A 43 -13.17 9.70 -1.59
C GLY A 43 -11.75 10.25 -1.39
N LEU A 44 -10.80 9.46 -0.86
CA LEU A 44 -9.40 9.85 -0.79
C LEU A 44 -8.82 10.07 -2.20
N THR A 45 -7.95 11.07 -2.34
CA THR A 45 -7.19 11.30 -3.57
C THR A 45 -6.08 10.28 -3.70
N ILE A 46 -6.04 9.57 -4.83
CA ILE A 46 -4.96 8.65 -5.19
C ILE A 46 -4.29 9.20 -6.46
N ASN A 47 -3.06 9.68 -6.32
CA ASN A 47 -2.21 10.11 -7.42
C ASN A 47 -1.42 8.90 -7.93
N ILE A 48 -1.70 8.46 -9.15
CA ILE A 48 -0.91 7.41 -9.77
C ILE A 48 0.44 7.99 -10.20
N VAL A 49 1.51 7.37 -9.73
CA VAL A 49 2.90 7.67 -10.11
C VAL A 49 3.55 6.44 -10.74
N HIS A 50 4.74 6.60 -11.34
CA HIS A 50 5.47 5.54 -12.03
C HIS A 50 6.98 5.63 -11.77
N ASN A 51 7.36 5.95 -10.53
CA ASN A 51 8.74 6.18 -10.09
C ASN A 51 9.10 5.41 -8.80
N GLY A 52 8.22 4.52 -8.33
CA GLY A 52 8.38 3.75 -7.09
C GLY A 52 8.35 4.58 -5.81
N ASN A 53 7.97 5.85 -5.86
CA ASN A 53 7.95 6.74 -4.69
C ASN A 53 6.52 6.86 -4.14
N ASP A 54 6.07 5.75 -3.53
CA ASP A 54 4.85 5.73 -2.73
C ASP A 54 4.99 6.71 -1.56
N SER A 55 3.94 7.49 -1.29
CA SER A 55 3.96 8.46 -0.20
C SER A 55 2.57 9.00 0.15
N TYR A 56 2.37 9.32 1.41
CA TYR A 56 1.23 10.07 1.89
C TYR A 56 1.60 11.55 2.12
N GLY A 57 0.78 12.46 1.59
CA GLY A 57 0.95 13.90 1.77
C GLY A 57 -0.22 14.69 1.17
N MET A 58 -0.48 15.91 1.64
CA MET A 58 -1.65 16.66 1.16
C MET A 58 -1.55 16.89 -0.38
N PRO A 59 -2.54 16.47 -1.19
CA PRO A 59 -3.93 16.14 -0.83
C PRO A 59 -4.31 14.64 -0.73
N GLY A 60 -3.37 13.69 -0.75
CA GLY A 60 -3.70 12.26 -0.60
C GLY A 60 -2.51 11.31 -0.69
N VAL A 61 -2.74 10.14 -1.30
CA VAL A 61 -1.71 9.10 -1.49
C VAL A 61 -1.13 9.23 -2.89
N SER A 62 0.19 9.12 -3.00
CA SER A 62 0.89 8.82 -4.26
C SER A 62 1.23 7.34 -4.26
N TRP A 63 0.92 6.65 -5.35
CA TRP A 63 1.10 5.20 -5.44
C TRP A 63 1.55 4.76 -6.83
N ASP A 64 2.57 3.90 -6.89
CA ASP A 64 3.04 3.24 -8.11
C ASP A 64 2.49 1.82 -8.23
N PRO A 65 1.59 1.55 -9.19
CA PRO A 65 0.97 0.24 -9.35
C PRO A 65 1.93 -0.87 -9.81
N ASN A 66 3.18 -0.55 -10.16
CA ASN A 66 4.19 -1.50 -10.64
C ASN A 66 5.39 -1.60 -9.70
N SER A 67 5.36 -0.97 -8.52
CA SER A 67 6.49 -0.98 -7.59
C SER A 67 6.17 -1.80 -6.36
N GLY A 68 6.82 -2.95 -6.23
CA GLY A 68 6.86 -3.73 -4.99
C GLY A 68 8.00 -3.28 -4.08
N LEU A 69 7.97 -3.72 -2.82
CA LEU A 69 9.02 -3.43 -1.84
C LEU A 69 9.79 -4.71 -1.53
N ALA A 70 11.09 -4.73 -1.78
CA ALA A 70 11.95 -5.80 -1.30
C ALA A 70 12.11 -5.65 0.21
N VAL A 71 11.80 -6.70 0.97
CA VAL A 71 11.84 -6.68 2.44
C VAL A 71 12.68 -7.82 2.98
N SER A 72 13.19 -7.63 4.19
CA SER A 72 13.87 -8.68 4.96
C SER A 72 13.23 -8.87 6.32
N ASN A 73 13.01 -10.12 6.70
CA ASN A 73 12.60 -10.52 8.04
C ASN A 73 13.50 -11.67 8.50
N ASN A 74 14.26 -11.45 9.57
CA ASN A 74 15.24 -12.39 10.10
C ASN A 74 16.23 -12.91 9.03
N GLY A 75 16.56 -12.07 8.04
CA GLY A 75 17.48 -12.40 6.94
C GLY A 75 16.83 -13.16 5.78
N VAL A 76 15.53 -13.47 5.84
CA VAL A 76 14.76 -14.00 4.71
C VAL A 76 14.28 -12.83 3.86
N VAL A 77 14.62 -12.85 2.58
CA VAL A 77 14.27 -11.78 1.63
C VAL A 77 13.03 -12.19 0.84
N GLY A 78 12.03 -11.30 0.83
CA GLY A 78 10.84 -11.42 -0.01
C GLY A 78 10.52 -10.10 -0.69
N VAL A 79 9.47 -10.10 -1.51
CA VAL A 79 8.96 -8.89 -2.16
C VAL A 79 7.49 -8.74 -1.79
N GLN A 80 7.15 -7.62 -1.18
CA GLN A 80 5.78 -7.18 -0.94
C GLN A 80 5.18 -6.60 -2.23
N SER A 81 3.88 -6.77 -2.39
CA SER A 81 3.16 -6.28 -3.57
C SER A 81 2.99 -4.77 -3.56
N ALA A 82 2.80 -4.17 -4.75
CA ALA A 82 2.42 -2.76 -4.84
C ALA A 82 1.10 -2.48 -4.11
N ALA A 83 0.17 -3.43 -4.08
CA ALA A 83 -1.08 -3.29 -3.32
C ALA A 83 -0.81 -3.12 -1.81
N LEU A 84 0.21 -3.79 -1.27
CA LEU A 84 0.58 -3.58 0.12
C LEU A 84 1.18 -2.19 0.37
N GLY A 85 1.96 -1.65 -0.58
CA GLY A 85 2.42 -0.25 -0.57
C GLY A 85 1.25 0.74 -0.53
N LEU A 86 0.21 0.54 -1.34
CA LEU A 86 -1.02 1.34 -1.27
C LEU A 86 -1.65 1.30 0.12
N ALA A 87 -1.70 0.13 0.74
CA ALA A 87 -2.29 -0.03 2.07
C ALA A 87 -1.47 0.67 3.17
N HIS A 88 -0.14 0.65 3.07
CA HIS A 88 0.76 1.42 3.95
C HIS A 88 0.45 2.92 3.88
N GLU A 89 0.36 3.48 2.67
CA GLU A 89 0.09 4.92 2.52
C GLU A 89 -1.34 5.31 2.94
N ILE A 90 -2.33 4.43 2.73
CA ILE A 90 -3.67 4.64 3.29
C ILE A 90 -3.64 4.60 4.82
N ALA A 91 -2.81 3.75 5.44
CA ALA A 91 -2.70 3.70 6.89
C ALA A 91 -2.19 5.04 7.46
N HIS A 92 -1.26 5.73 6.81
CA HIS A 92 -0.87 7.08 7.21
C HIS A 92 -2.04 8.07 7.27
N SER A 93 -3.01 7.98 6.34
CA SER A 93 -4.21 8.84 6.36
C SER A 93 -5.15 8.57 7.53
N MET A 94 -4.98 7.43 8.21
CA MET A 94 -5.81 6.98 9.33
C MET A 94 -5.09 7.08 10.68
N ASP A 95 -3.84 7.53 10.69
CA ASP A 95 -3.08 7.68 11.92
C ASP A 95 -3.83 8.64 12.88
N PRO A 96 -4.25 8.18 14.07
CA PRO A 96 -4.95 9.03 15.02
C PRO A 96 -4.09 10.21 15.51
N ASN A 97 -2.77 10.15 15.29
CA ASN A 97 -1.81 11.18 15.65
C ASN A 97 -1.25 11.83 14.37
N LEU A 98 -2.07 12.54 13.60
CA LEU A 98 -1.62 13.25 12.38
C LEU A 98 -0.54 14.33 12.63
N THR A 99 -0.28 14.69 13.89
CA THR A 99 0.82 15.59 14.29
C THR A 99 2.06 14.84 14.80
N ALA A 100 2.07 13.50 14.71
CA ALA A 100 3.17 12.67 15.16
C ALA A 100 4.44 12.95 14.38
N THR A 101 5.57 12.57 14.96
CA THR A 101 6.84 12.59 14.24
C THR A 101 6.79 11.61 13.06
N SER A 102 7.60 11.84 12.02
CA SER A 102 7.65 10.92 10.88
C SER A 102 7.91 9.48 11.29
N ALA A 103 8.79 9.25 12.27
CA ALA A 103 9.10 7.92 12.77
C ALA A 103 7.90 7.21 13.44
N GLU A 104 7.07 7.94 14.18
CA GLU A 104 5.87 7.38 14.82
C GLU A 104 4.80 7.03 13.79
N SER A 105 4.60 7.90 12.78
CA SER A 105 3.64 7.64 11.72
C SER A 105 4.07 6.46 10.84
N GLU A 106 5.35 6.35 10.51
CA GLU A 106 5.90 5.18 9.80
C GLU A 106 5.74 3.89 10.61
N ALA A 107 5.95 3.94 11.93
CA ALA A 107 5.72 2.78 12.79
C ALA A 107 4.25 2.35 12.81
N TYR A 108 3.32 3.30 12.81
CA TYR A 108 1.89 3.03 12.72
C TYR A 108 1.54 2.34 11.38
N ALA A 109 1.95 2.94 10.26
CA ALA A 109 1.68 2.40 8.93
C ALA A 109 2.32 1.01 8.74
N THR A 110 3.58 0.84 9.15
CA THR A 110 4.29 -0.45 9.09
C THR A 110 3.61 -1.52 9.95
N GLN A 111 3.05 -1.16 11.11
CA GLN A 111 2.29 -2.10 11.94
C GLN A 111 1.02 -2.57 11.21
N LYS A 112 0.30 -1.65 10.54
CA LYS A 112 -0.88 -1.99 9.75
C LYS A 112 -0.52 -2.84 8.54
N GLU A 113 0.50 -2.44 7.79
CA GLU A 113 1.09 -3.20 6.69
C GLU A 113 1.41 -4.63 7.11
N THR A 114 2.07 -4.83 8.26
CA THR A 114 2.43 -6.16 8.76
C THR A 114 1.21 -7.03 9.05
N VAL A 115 0.15 -6.45 9.62
CA VAL A 115 -1.11 -7.19 9.86
C VAL A 115 -1.74 -7.61 8.53
N ILE A 116 -1.77 -6.72 7.56
CA ILE A 116 -2.35 -6.97 6.23
C ILE A 116 -1.52 -8.03 5.49
N ALA A 117 -0.19 -7.91 5.47
CA ALA A 117 0.72 -8.87 4.87
C ALA A 117 0.51 -10.29 5.41
N ASN A 118 0.44 -10.45 6.74
CA ASN A 118 0.15 -11.75 7.36
C ASN A 118 -1.21 -12.32 6.96
N GLN A 119 -2.23 -11.46 6.79
CA GLN A 119 -3.57 -11.89 6.37
C GLN A 119 -3.63 -12.30 4.88
N LEU A 120 -2.77 -11.71 4.05
CA LEU A 120 -2.70 -11.99 2.61
C LEU A 120 -1.62 -13.04 2.25
N GLY A 121 -0.78 -13.43 3.20
CA GLY A 121 0.33 -14.36 2.97
C GLY A 121 1.56 -13.73 2.31
N GLU A 122 1.70 -12.42 2.41
CA GLU A 122 2.86 -11.68 1.89
C GLU A 122 4.04 -11.69 2.86
N PRO A 123 5.27 -11.48 2.35
CA PRO A 123 6.42 -11.17 3.18
C PRO A 123 6.17 -9.97 4.11
N THR A 124 6.80 -10.01 5.28
CA THR A 124 6.83 -8.90 6.22
C THR A 124 8.26 -8.38 6.37
N ARG A 125 8.42 -7.22 7.00
CA ARG A 125 9.71 -6.64 7.41
C ARG A 125 9.82 -6.58 8.94
N ASP A 126 11.04 -6.73 9.47
CA ASP A 126 11.29 -6.66 10.93
C ASP A 126 11.04 -5.26 11.51
N ALA A 127 11.34 -4.24 10.70
CA ALA A 127 11.14 -2.84 11.00
C ALA A 127 10.98 -2.06 9.69
N TYR A 128 10.46 -0.83 9.74
CA TYR A 128 10.31 0.01 8.55
C TYR A 128 11.64 0.17 7.77
N THR A 129 12.78 0.24 8.49
CA THR A 129 14.13 0.32 7.90
C THR A 129 14.63 -0.99 7.26
N SER A 130 13.86 -2.07 7.33
CA SER A 130 14.26 -3.39 6.78
C SER A 130 13.78 -3.59 5.34
N GLU A 131 13.69 -2.49 4.61
CA GLU A 131 13.47 -2.44 3.17
C GLU A 131 14.81 -2.47 2.41
N ASN A 132 14.79 -3.13 1.25
CA ASN A 132 15.95 -3.32 0.38
C ASN A 132 15.71 -2.68 -1.01
N GLY A 133 14.92 -1.60 -1.04
CA GLY A 133 14.56 -0.86 -2.25
C GLY A 133 13.35 -1.43 -2.99
N THR A 134 13.02 -0.78 -4.11
CA THR A 134 11.84 -1.10 -4.91
C THR A 134 12.14 -2.12 -6.01
N VAL A 135 11.14 -2.92 -6.36
CA VAL A 135 11.21 -3.95 -7.39
C VAL A 135 10.07 -3.72 -8.39
N THR A 136 10.38 -3.70 -9.69
CA THR A 136 9.33 -3.61 -10.72
C THR A 136 8.56 -4.92 -10.83
N LEU A 137 7.25 -4.85 -10.68
CA LEU A 137 6.32 -5.97 -10.74
C LEU A 137 5.59 -6.06 -12.08
N THR A 138 5.13 -7.25 -12.43
CA THR A 138 4.27 -7.50 -13.60
C THR A 138 2.81 -7.14 -13.35
N ASN A 139 2.36 -7.18 -12.10
CA ASN A 139 1.03 -6.74 -11.67
C ASN A 139 1.04 -6.26 -10.20
N SER A 140 0.03 -5.49 -9.81
CA SER A 140 -0.02 -4.84 -8.49
C SER A 140 -0.16 -5.77 -7.29
N THR A 141 -0.41 -7.08 -7.51
CA THR A 141 -0.61 -8.08 -6.46
C THR A 141 0.51 -9.11 -6.40
N GLU A 142 1.49 -9.01 -7.30
CA GLU A 142 2.65 -9.89 -7.33
C GLU A 142 3.49 -9.70 -6.08
N HIS A 143 3.79 -10.80 -5.39
CA HIS A 143 4.67 -10.86 -4.25
C HIS A 143 5.42 -12.21 -4.28
N THR A 144 6.58 -12.27 -3.63
CA THR A 144 7.40 -13.50 -3.57
C THR A 144 7.67 -13.87 -2.13
N SER A 145 7.48 -15.15 -1.79
CA SER A 145 7.84 -15.73 -0.49
C SER A 145 9.34 -15.85 -0.27
#